data_AF-A0A2V5KSQ6-F1
#
_entry.id   AF-A0A2V5KSQ6-F1
#
_cell.length_a   1.000
_cell.length_b   1.000
_cell.length_c   1.000
_cell.angle_alpha   90.00
_cell.angle_beta   90.00
_cell.angle_gamma   90.00
#
_symmetry.space_group_name_H-M   'P 1'
#
loop_
_entity.id
_entity.type
_entity.pdbx_description
1 polymer ?
#
loop_
_entity_poly.entity_id
_entity_poly.type
_entity_poly.pdbx_seq_one_letter_code
_entity_poly.pdbx_strand_id
1 'polypeptide(L)'
;MGMTTLEKMNYFLFDRKPIAYNRINYNNCSERAVEIPIAVRFLLDSGAGTDAPYLEIGNVLSYYAPLLAPHPALANRQVLDKFEQCPGVLNVDLMDFATKYSRIVSLSTVEHVGQHAYGENKIGDREAPLFAIQKIYNLLEPGGLALITVPFGKLMDLGWLIQFGDDYLNSLVDRFGLPPEAVTLSYFKKLDMDMHFEAPRQVWIQCGPESLAETTFDSPYVFANGIAVIRLRKVSGDVDVRPQPAAHFRYHPPVAVGSLYAPPFIRPHGYDHDGWMPVDRAGYAFYGPYVPLAPQTYELRAYVEVLGHGHFTLNVSTQSGSRTLWSHSFSQTAQIEARIPVAAAAGDAEIRLYKHNDSPCRVRVPVLVLAPV
;
A
#
# COMPACT_ATOMS: atom_id res chain seq x y z
N MET A 1 2.20 14.85 13.64
CA MET A 1 3.23 14.71 14.69
C MET A 1 4.58 14.91 14.02
N GLY A 2 5.41 15.83 14.52
CA GLY A 2 6.76 16.01 14.00
C GLY A 2 7.65 14.82 14.34
N MET A 3 8.52 14.45 13.40
CA MET A 3 9.55 13.43 13.51
C MET A 3 10.56 13.78 14.62
N THR A 4 10.31 13.53 15.90
CA THR A 4 11.30 13.90 16.95
C THR A 4 11.65 12.83 17.98
N THR A 5 11.31 11.55 17.75
CA THR A 5 11.87 10.45 18.59
C THR A 5 12.07 9.12 17.86
N LEU A 6 11.34 8.85 16.77
CA LEU A 6 11.49 7.64 15.96
C LEU A 6 12.60 7.75 14.88
N GLU A 7 13.10 8.97 14.61
CA GLU A 7 14.09 9.27 13.58
C GLU A 7 15.43 8.51 13.69
N LYS A 8 15.76 7.99 14.88
CA LYS A 8 17.09 7.42 15.15
C LYS A 8 17.22 5.93 14.84
N MET A 9 16.12 5.24 14.55
CA MET A 9 16.18 3.79 14.36
C MET A 9 16.25 3.45 12.87
N ASN A 10 17.41 2.96 12.42
CA ASN A 10 17.57 2.32 11.11
C ASN A 10 16.94 0.93 11.04
N TYR A 11 16.04 0.61 11.96
CA TYR A 11 15.37 -0.67 12.09
C TYR A 11 13.90 -0.47 12.52
N PHE A 12 13.10 -1.50 12.28
CA PHE A 12 11.78 -1.70 12.85
C PHE A 12 11.76 -2.97 13.69
N LEU A 13 10.74 -3.16 14.51
CA LEU A 13 10.57 -4.39 15.28
C LEU A 13 9.59 -5.32 14.54
N PHE A 14 10.02 -6.56 14.32
CA PHE A 14 9.16 -7.66 13.90
C PHE A 14 9.27 -8.79 14.91
N ASP A 15 8.15 -9.17 15.51
CA ASP A 15 8.06 -10.12 16.62
C ASP A 15 9.08 -9.79 17.73
N ARG A 16 9.15 -8.49 18.06
CA ARG A 16 10.05 -7.88 19.06
C ARG A 16 11.55 -7.99 18.72
N LYS A 17 11.92 -8.43 17.52
CA LYS A 17 13.31 -8.46 17.04
C LYS A 17 13.58 -7.27 16.12
N PRO A 18 14.72 -6.58 16.26
CA PRO A 18 15.08 -5.50 15.36
C PRO A 18 15.47 -6.06 13.99
N ILE A 19 14.90 -5.47 12.93
CA ILE A 19 15.23 -5.75 11.53
C ILE A 19 15.54 -4.43 10.84
N ALA A 20 16.66 -4.36 10.13
CA ALA A 20 17.03 -3.16 9.38
C ALA A 20 16.03 -2.90 8.23
N TYR A 21 15.71 -1.63 7.99
CA TYR A 21 14.93 -1.26 6.81
C TYR A 21 15.68 -1.60 5.52
N ASN A 22 14.94 -1.97 4.48
CA ASN A 22 15.48 -2.01 3.13
C ASN A 22 15.81 -0.58 2.68
N ARG A 23 17.01 -0.38 2.10
CA ARG A 23 17.49 0.91 1.57
C ARG A 23 17.85 0.86 0.08
N ILE A 24 17.53 -0.23 -0.62
CA ILE A 24 17.70 -0.33 -2.07
C ILE A 24 16.63 0.55 -2.72
N ASN A 25 17.03 1.47 -3.62
CA ASN A 25 16.15 2.48 -4.23
C ASN A 25 14.95 1.92 -5.00
N TYR A 26 15.02 0.67 -5.48
CA TYR A 26 13.96 0.05 -6.26
C TYR A 26 12.67 -0.11 -5.44
N ASN A 27 11.60 0.59 -5.84
CA ASN A 27 10.27 0.61 -5.20
C ASN A 27 10.28 0.82 -3.68
N ASN A 28 11.30 1.46 -3.13
CA ASN A 28 11.49 1.52 -1.68
C ASN A 28 10.47 2.40 -0.96
N CYS A 29 9.91 3.41 -1.63
CA CYS A 29 8.87 4.29 -1.09
C CYS A 29 7.54 3.60 -0.75
N SER A 30 7.41 2.31 -1.12
CA SER A 30 6.29 1.45 -0.77
C SER A 30 6.55 0.63 0.50
N GLU A 31 5.65 -0.29 0.81
CA GLU A 31 5.80 -1.32 1.85
C GLU A 31 7.06 -2.20 1.72
N ARG A 32 7.71 -2.21 0.55
CA ARG A 32 8.98 -2.91 0.30
C ARG A 32 10.11 -2.51 1.25
N ALA A 33 9.98 -1.36 1.94
CA ALA A 33 10.89 -0.96 3.02
C ALA A 33 10.93 -1.97 4.19
N VAL A 34 9.82 -2.66 4.47
CA VAL A 34 9.70 -3.63 5.57
C VAL A 34 9.43 -5.06 5.09
N GLU A 35 8.76 -5.24 3.95
CA GLU A 35 8.46 -6.59 3.43
C GLU A 35 9.71 -7.38 3.06
N ILE A 36 10.65 -6.75 2.34
CA ILE A 36 11.86 -7.43 1.87
C ILE A 36 12.71 -7.92 3.06
N PRO A 37 13.00 -7.10 4.08
CA PRO A 37 13.73 -7.58 5.26
C PRO A 37 12.97 -8.66 6.06
N ILE A 38 11.64 -8.58 6.15
CA ILE A 38 10.82 -9.63 6.77
C ILE A 38 10.95 -10.95 6.00
N ALA A 39 10.86 -10.90 4.67
CA ALA A 39 10.97 -12.06 3.80
C ALA A 39 12.35 -12.71 3.89
N VAL A 40 13.43 -11.92 3.81
CA VAL A 40 14.79 -12.42 3.98
C VAL A 40 14.96 -13.10 5.34
N ARG A 41 14.47 -12.48 6.42
CA ARG A 41 14.53 -13.09 7.76
C ARG A 41 13.79 -14.42 7.82
N PHE A 42 12.59 -14.49 7.26
CA PHE A 42 11.80 -15.73 7.19
C PHE A 42 12.52 -16.85 6.43
N LEU A 43 13.09 -16.54 5.26
CA LEU A 43 13.81 -17.51 4.45
C LEU A 43 15.03 -18.05 5.19
N LEU A 44 15.79 -17.17 5.87
CA LEU A 44 16.96 -17.57 6.66
C LEU A 44 16.57 -18.43 7.87
N ASP A 45 15.62 -17.98 8.68
CA ASP A 45 15.18 -18.70 9.89
C ASP A 45 14.57 -20.07 9.56
N SER A 46 14.05 -20.23 8.34
CA SER A 46 13.40 -21.45 7.88
C SER A 46 14.33 -22.40 7.11
N GLY A 47 15.58 -22.00 6.87
CA GLY A 47 16.59 -22.79 6.15
C GLY A 47 16.36 -22.88 4.63
N ALA A 48 15.60 -21.96 4.05
CA ALA A 48 15.22 -21.97 2.64
C ALA A 48 16.45 -22.00 1.71
N GLY A 49 16.37 -22.81 0.64
CA GLY A 49 17.43 -22.88 -0.37
C GLY A 49 18.67 -23.70 0.01
N THR A 50 18.78 -24.19 1.26
CA THR A 50 19.93 -24.99 1.71
C THR A 50 19.96 -26.38 1.06
N ASP A 51 18.87 -27.13 1.18
CA ASP A 51 18.79 -28.51 0.69
C ASP A 51 18.00 -28.64 -0.62
N ALA A 52 17.02 -27.73 -0.82
CA ALA A 52 16.12 -27.71 -1.96
C ALA A 52 15.71 -26.27 -2.29
N PRO A 53 15.34 -25.97 -3.54
CA PRO A 53 14.86 -24.64 -3.91
C PRO A 53 13.59 -24.30 -3.12
N TYR A 54 13.45 -23.03 -2.74
CA TYR A 54 12.16 -22.49 -2.30
C TYR A 54 11.40 -21.90 -3.49
N LEU A 55 10.08 -21.78 -3.35
CA LEU A 55 9.24 -21.13 -4.36
C LEU A 55 9.06 -19.65 -4.01
N GLU A 56 9.27 -18.80 -5.00
CA GLU A 56 8.88 -17.40 -4.99
C GLU A 56 7.72 -17.22 -5.97
N ILE A 57 6.62 -16.61 -5.50
CA ILE A 57 5.44 -16.30 -6.32
C ILE A 57 5.36 -14.79 -6.49
N GLY A 58 5.47 -14.35 -7.74
CA GLY A 58 5.75 -12.96 -8.12
C GLY A 58 7.26 -12.71 -8.09
N ASN A 59 7.83 -12.15 -9.16
CA ASN A 59 9.29 -11.96 -9.26
C ASN A 59 9.78 -10.71 -8.50
N VAL A 60 9.75 -10.70 -7.17
CA VAL A 60 10.07 -9.51 -6.38
C VAL A 60 11.53 -9.48 -5.93
N LEU A 61 12.01 -10.56 -5.32
CA LEU A 61 13.32 -10.66 -4.68
C LEU A 61 14.47 -10.55 -5.69
N SER A 62 14.24 -10.85 -6.96
CA SER A 62 15.21 -10.64 -8.04
C SER A 62 15.67 -9.18 -8.17
N TYR A 63 14.82 -8.22 -7.82
CA TYR A 63 15.15 -6.79 -7.81
C TYR A 63 15.91 -6.32 -6.55
N TYR A 64 16.08 -7.21 -5.58
CA TYR A 64 16.78 -6.93 -4.31
C TYR A 64 18.01 -7.82 -4.12
N ALA A 65 18.66 -8.21 -5.22
CA ALA A 65 19.85 -9.06 -5.21
C ALA A 65 20.95 -8.62 -4.20
N PRO A 66 21.24 -7.30 -3.98
CA PRO A 66 22.20 -6.90 -2.96
C PRO A 66 21.85 -7.31 -1.53
N LEU A 67 20.56 -7.45 -1.18
CA LEU A 67 20.13 -7.96 0.13
C LEU A 67 20.23 -9.48 0.23
N LEU A 68 20.14 -10.20 -0.89
CA LEU A 68 20.26 -11.65 -0.94
C LEU A 68 21.71 -12.13 -1.04
N ALA A 69 22.59 -11.35 -1.68
CA ALA A 69 23.97 -11.72 -1.98
C ALA A 69 24.79 -12.23 -0.77
N PRO A 70 24.63 -11.71 0.47
CA PRO A 70 25.30 -12.25 1.64
C PRO A 70 24.86 -13.67 2.05
N HIS A 71 23.80 -14.20 1.42
CA HIS A 71 23.17 -15.47 1.76
C HIS A 71 23.05 -16.37 0.52
N PRO A 72 24.13 -17.05 0.09
CA PRO A 72 24.16 -17.81 -1.17
C PRO A 72 23.06 -18.87 -1.31
N ALA A 73 22.61 -19.47 -0.21
CA ALA A 73 21.50 -20.41 -0.21
C ALA A 73 20.21 -19.80 -0.79
N LEU A 74 19.98 -18.49 -0.60
CA LEU A 74 18.79 -17.81 -1.10
C LEU A 74 18.78 -17.63 -2.63
N ALA A 75 19.90 -17.90 -3.32
CA ALA A 75 19.94 -17.99 -4.78
C ALA A 75 19.31 -19.29 -5.30
N ASN A 76 19.22 -20.34 -4.46
CA ASN A 76 18.53 -21.58 -4.78
C ASN A 76 17.02 -21.37 -4.64
N ARG A 77 16.42 -20.78 -5.67
CA ARG A 77 15.00 -20.42 -5.73
C ARG A 77 14.41 -20.75 -7.07
N GLN A 78 13.12 -21.03 -7.09
CA GLN A 78 12.32 -21.12 -8.30
C GLN A 78 11.29 -20.00 -8.27
N VAL A 79 11.26 -19.20 -9.33
CA VAL A 79 10.35 -18.05 -9.43
C VAL A 79 9.20 -18.38 -10.36
N LEU A 80 7.98 -18.12 -9.90
CA LEU A 80 6.74 -18.29 -10.64
C LEU A 80 6.11 -16.91 -10.85
N ASP A 81 6.03 -16.47 -12.10
CA ASP A 81 5.39 -15.21 -12.47
C ASP A 81 4.77 -15.32 -13.86
N LYS A 82 3.44 -15.24 -13.93
CA LYS A 82 2.67 -15.43 -15.18
C LYS A 82 3.06 -14.44 -16.28
N PHE A 83 3.46 -13.22 -15.92
CA PHE A 83 3.53 -12.10 -16.85
C PHE A 83 4.96 -11.61 -17.08
N GLU A 84 5.82 -11.65 -16.06
CA GLU A 84 7.18 -11.15 -16.18
C GLU A 84 8.09 -12.14 -16.92
N GLN A 85 8.46 -11.82 -18.16
CA GLN A 85 9.36 -12.64 -18.97
C GLN A 85 10.83 -12.24 -18.73
N CYS A 86 11.54 -13.03 -17.92
CA CYS A 86 12.98 -12.88 -17.73
C CYS A 86 13.67 -14.22 -17.42
N PRO A 87 15.01 -14.32 -17.57
CA PRO A 87 15.73 -15.57 -17.35
C PRO A 87 15.55 -16.12 -15.93
N GLY A 88 15.19 -17.41 -15.82
CA GLY A 88 15.00 -18.09 -14.54
C GLY A 88 13.58 -17.96 -13.95
N VAL A 89 12.67 -17.26 -14.62
CA VAL A 89 11.26 -17.15 -14.22
C VAL A 89 10.41 -18.14 -15.00
N LEU A 90 9.57 -18.89 -14.29
CA LEU A 90 8.54 -19.73 -14.88
C LEU A 90 7.28 -18.89 -15.16
N ASN A 91 6.97 -18.71 -16.44
CA ASN A 91 5.76 -18.03 -16.88
C ASN A 91 4.53 -18.95 -16.85
N VAL A 92 4.12 -19.33 -15.65
CA VAL A 92 2.96 -20.20 -15.40
C VAL A 92 2.01 -19.49 -14.42
N ASP A 93 0.71 -19.66 -14.63
CA ASP A 93 -0.31 -19.16 -13.69
C ASP A 93 -0.22 -19.94 -12.37
N LEU A 94 -0.25 -19.22 -11.24
CA LEU A 94 -0.25 -19.83 -9.91
C LEU A 94 -1.35 -20.89 -9.78
N MET A 95 -2.52 -20.65 -10.38
CA MET A 95 -3.65 -21.55 -10.28
C MET A 95 -3.39 -22.89 -10.98
N ASP A 96 -2.58 -22.89 -12.04
CA ASP A 96 -2.23 -24.06 -12.84
C ASP A 96 -0.97 -24.79 -12.32
N PHE A 97 -0.22 -24.16 -11.41
CA PHE A 97 1.01 -24.71 -10.86
C PHE A 97 0.73 -25.82 -9.83
N ALA A 98 1.51 -26.91 -9.81
CA ALA A 98 1.20 -28.10 -8.99
C ALA A 98 2.37 -28.60 -8.11
N THR A 99 3.60 -28.15 -8.36
CA THR A 99 4.78 -28.63 -7.63
C THR A 99 4.74 -28.11 -6.19
N LYS A 100 4.93 -29.02 -5.22
CA LYS A 100 4.94 -28.67 -3.80
C LYS A 100 6.34 -28.23 -3.32
N TYR A 101 6.36 -27.37 -2.31
CA TYR A 101 7.58 -26.83 -1.71
C TYR A 101 7.50 -26.81 -0.19
N SER A 102 8.64 -27.01 0.46
CA SER A 102 8.77 -26.84 1.91
C SER A 102 8.73 -25.36 2.31
N ARG A 103 9.12 -24.44 1.42
CA ARG A 103 9.18 -22.99 1.65
C ARG A 103 8.60 -22.23 0.47
N ILE A 104 7.69 -21.30 0.76
CA ILE A 104 7.08 -20.42 -0.25
C ILE A 104 7.13 -18.97 0.24
N VAL A 105 7.40 -18.03 -0.65
CA VAL A 105 7.29 -16.58 -0.37
C VAL A 105 6.51 -15.89 -1.48
N SER A 106 5.66 -14.93 -1.11
CA SER A 106 4.94 -14.08 -2.08
C SER A 106 4.75 -12.68 -1.48
N LEU A 107 5.26 -11.65 -2.15
CA LEU A 107 5.36 -10.32 -1.54
C LEU A 107 4.58 -9.32 -2.38
N SER A 108 3.53 -8.70 -1.84
CA SER A 108 2.62 -7.80 -2.59
C SER A 108 2.38 -8.30 -4.03
N THR A 109 1.78 -9.47 -4.13
CA THR A 109 1.56 -10.20 -5.40
C THR A 109 0.15 -10.78 -5.45
N VAL A 110 -0.26 -11.49 -4.38
CA VAL A 110 -1.54 -12.23 -4.38
C VAL A 110 -2.77 -11.30 -4.49
N GLU A 111 -2.67 -10.06 -4.03
CA GLU A 111 -3.71 -9.04 -4.13
C GLU A 111 -4.04 -8.62 -5.56
N HIS A 112 -3.13 -8.88 -6.50
CA HIS A 112 -3.31 -8.60 -7.92
C HIS A 112 -3.96 -9.77 -8.67
N VAL A 113 -4.02 -10.96 -8.06
CA VAL A 113 -4.56 -12.15 -8.72
C VAL A 113 -6.03 -11.92 -9.05
N GLY A 114 -6.38 -12.17 -10.30
CA GLY A 114 -7.73 -11.98 -10.83
C GLY A 114 -8.12 -10.52 -11.06
N GLN A 115 -7.25 -9.53 -10.82
CA GLN A 115 -7.53 -8.10 -11.04
C GLN A 115 -7.03 -7.62 -12.41
N HIS A 116 -7.42 -6.43 -12.84
CA HIS A 116 -6.95 -5.80 -14.08
C HIS A 116 -5.51 -5.27 -13.95
N ALA A 117 -4.56 -6.19 -13.78
CA ALA A 117 -3.15 -5.88 -13.55
C ALA A 117 -2.24 -6.75 -14.41
N TYR A 118 -1.06 -6.21 -14.73
CA TYR A 118 0.06 -6.94 -15.36
C TYR A 118 -0.26 -7.70 -16.67
N GLY A 119 -1.32 -7.32 -17.38
CA GLY A 119 -1.73 -7.94 -18.65
C GLY A 119 -3.01 -8.79 -18.55
N GLU A 120 -3.61 -8.92 -17.36
CA GLU A 120 -4.94 -9.50 -17.20
C GLU A 120 -6.02 -8.48 -17.63
N ASN A 121 -6.90 -8.90 -18.54
CA ASN A 121 -7.94 -8.04 -19.12
C ASN A 121 -9.36 -8.45 -18.70
N LYS A 122 -9.50 -9.49 -17.87
CA LYS A 122 -10.79 -9.99 -17.39
C LYS A 122 -11.32 -9.14 -16.25
N ILE A 123 -12.66 -9.03 -16.16
CA ILE A 123 -13.37 -8.41 -15.04
C ILE A 123 -12.85 -9.00 -13.72
N GLY A 124 -12.48 -8.12 -12.80
CA GLY A 124 -11.85 -8.48 -11.52
C GLY A 124 -12.61 -9.53 -10.71
N ASP A 125 -12.02 -10.70 -10.46
CA ASP A 125 -12.52 -11.63 -9.45
C ASP A 125 -12.00 -11.18 -8.08
N ARG A 126 -12.88 -10.53 -7.32
CA ARG A 126 -12.55 -9.93 -6.03
C ARG A 126 -12.20 -10.95 -4.94
N GLU A 127 -12.45 -12.25 -5.14
CA GLU A 127 -12.06 -13.30 -4.20
C GLU A 127 -10.85 -14.13 -4.68
N ALA A 128 -10.39 -13.91 -5.92
CA ALA A 128 -9.22 -14.59 -6.46
C ALA A 128 -7.94 -14.45 -5.60
N PRO A 129 -7.67 -13.32 -4.91
CA PRO A 129 -6.58 -13.26 -3.96
C PRO A 129 -6.68 -14.28 -2.80
N LEU A 130 -7.89 -14.61 -2.34
CA LEU A 130 -8.10 -15.63 -1.29
C LEU A 130 -7.89 -17.04 -1.84
N PHE A 131 -8.36 -17.32 -3.07
CA PHE A 131 -8.05 -18.56 -3.77
C PHE A 131 -6.55 -18.74 -4.00
N ALA A 132 -5.81 -17.67 -4.31
CA ALA A 132 -4.36 -17.70 -4.47
C ALA A 132 -3.67 -18.11 -3.16
N ILE A 133 -4.08 -17.55 -2.02
CA ILE A 133 -3.53 -17.91 -0.71
C ILE A 133 -3.88 -19.37 -0.35
N GLN A 134 -5.11 -19.82 -0.63
CA GLN A 134 -5.51 -21.22 -0.46
C GLN A 134 -4.67 -22.16 -1.34
N LYS A 135 -4.42 -21.77 -2.60
CA LYS A 135 -3.55 -22.50 -3.52
C LYS A 135 -2.14 -22.60 -2.97
N ILE A 136 -1.58 -21.52 -2.43
CA ILE A 136 -0.26 -21.51 -1.77
C ILE A 136 -0.22 -22.51 -0.61
N TYR A 137 -1.26 -22.56 0.23
CA TYR A 137 -1.35 -23.57 1.29
C TYR A 137 -1.34 -25.01 0.76
N ASN A 138 -1.99 -25.27 -0.38
CA ASN A 138 -2.01 -26.59 -1.03
C ASN A 138 -0.69 -26.96 -1.71
N LEU A 139 0.10 -25.96 -2.12
CA LEU A 139 1.45 -26.13 -2.63
C LEU A 139 2.48 -26.37 -1.52
N LEU A 140 2.14 -26.19 -0.24
CA LEU A 140 3.07 -26.55 0.84
C LEU A 140 3.16 -28.08 1.02
N GLU A 141 4.39 -28.57 1.13
CA GLU A 141 4.67 -29.90 1.67
C GLU A 141 4.25 -30.00 3.14
N PRO A 142 3.99 -31.21 3.69
CA PRO A 142 3.71 -31.39 5.11
C PRO A 142 4.75 -30.73 6.02
N GLY A 143 4.32 -29.89 6.96
CA GLY A 143 5.23 -29.11 7.82
C GLY A 143 5.92 -27.92 7.13
N GLY A 144 5.66 -27.70 5.84
CA GLY A 144 6.15 -26.56 5.07
C GLY A 144 5.61 -25.22 5.58
N LEU A 145 6.31 -24.14 5.23
CA LEU A 145 6.03 -22.78 5.67
C LEU A 145 5.87 -21.84 4.47
N ALA A 146 4.92 -20.92 4.53
CA ALA A 146 4.84 -19.80 3.59
C ALA A 146 4.83 -18.45 4.31
N LEU A 147 5.37 -17.42 3.65
CA LEU A 147 5.21 -16.03 4.04
C LEU A 147 4.60 -15.24 2.88
N ILE A 148 3.48 -14.59 3.14
CA ILE A 148 2.74 -13.79 2.18
C ILE A 148 2.56 -12.39 2.76
N THR A 149 2.75 -11.34 1.97
CA THR A 149 2.44 -9.97 2.38
C THR A 149 1.42 -9.35 1.44
N VAL A 150 0.47 -8.60 2.00
CA VAL A 150 -0.60 -7.91 1.26
C VAL A 150 -0.88 -6.53 1.88
N PRO A 151 -1.35 -5.55 1.08
CA PRO A 151 -1.88 -4.30 1.63
C PRO A 151 -3.10 -4.58 2.51
N PHE A 152 -3.18 -3.92 3.67
CA PHE A 152 -4.23 -4.16 4.67
C PHE A 152 -4.77 -2.87 5.31
N GLY A 153 -6.08 -2.80 5.46
CA GLY A 153 -6.80 -1.72 6.12
C GLY A 153 -8.31 -1.79 5.84
N LYS A 154 -8.88 -0.71 5.32
CA LYS A 154 -10.22 -0.76 4.70
C LYS A 154 -10.20 -1.73 3.53
N LEU A 155 -11.21 -2.59 3.43
CA LEU A 155 -11.37 -3.44 2.26
C LEU A 155 -11.69 -2.55 1.05
N MET A 156 -10.81 -2.54 0.05
CA MET A 156 -10.94 -1.67 -1.13
C MET A 156 -10.65 -2.46 -2.40
N ASP A 157 -11.43 -2.20 -3.44
CA ASP A 157 -11.16 -2.65 -4.81
C ASP A 157 -10.62 -1.45 -5.59
N LEU A 158 -9.32 -1.49 -5.89
CA LEU A 158 -8.64 -0.43 -6.65
C LEU A 158 -8.65 -0.71 -8.17
N GLY A 159 -9.33 -1.78 -8.61
CA GLY A 159 -9.39 -2.24 -10.00
C GLY A 159 -8.18 -3.08 -10.44
N TRP A 160 -6.97 -2.72 -9.98
CA TRP A 160 -5.72 -3.44 -10.27
C TRP A 160 -5.17 -4.23 -9.05
N LEU A 161 -5.74 -4.01 -7.86
CA LEU A 161 -5.47 -4.79 -6.66
C LEU A 161 -6.64 -4.73 -5.69
N ILE A 162 -6.68 -5.68 -4.76
CA ILE A 162 -7.55 -5.64 -3.58
C ILE A 162 -6.72 -5.26 -2.34
N GLN A 163 -7.07 -4.16 -1.67
CA GLN A 163 -6.58 -3.93 -0.31
C GLN A 163 -7.40 -4.79 0.64
N PHE A 164 -6.76 -5.63 1.43
CA PHE A 164 -7.45 -6.56 2.31
C PHE A 164 -8.02 -5.81 3.52
N GLY A 165 -9.15 -6.30 4.02
CA GLY A 165 -9.71 -5.93 5.31
C GLY A 165 -9.88 -7.14 6.22
N ASP A 166 -10.28 -6.90 7.46
CA ASP A 166 -10.32 -7.94 8.50
C ASP A 166 -11.25 -9.11 8.13
N ASP A 167 -12.53 -8.83 7.84
CA ASP A 167 -13.51 -9.86 7.43
C ASP A 167 -13.09 -10.62 6.16
N TYR A 168 -12.44 -9.91 5.23
CA TYR A 168 -11.94 -10.49 4.00
C TYR A 168 -10.81 -11.48 4.26
N LEU A 169 -9.88 -11.15 5.16
CA LEU A 169 -8.78 -12.03 5.53
C LEU A 169 -9.24 -13.20 6.42
N ASN A 170 -10.17 -12.96 7.34
CA ASN A 170 -10.78 -14.00 8.20
C ASN A 170 -11.50 -15.08 7.37
N SER A 171 -12.00 -14.70 6.19
CA SER A 171 -12.59 -15.65 5.25
C SER A 171 -11.63 -16.76 4.83
N LEU A 172 -10.30 -16.59 4.92
CA LEU A 172 -9.36 -17.68 4.68
C LEU A 172 -9.68 -18.93 5.53
N VAL A 173 -10.07 -18.71 6.79
CA VAL A 173 -10.43 -19.76 7.73
C VAL A 173 -11.92 -20.08 7.59
N ASP A 174 -12.78 -19.06 7.72
CA ASP A 174 -14.23 -19.26 7.85
C ASP A 174 -14.88 -19.81 6.58
N ARG A 175 -14.32 -19.46 5.43
CA ARG A 175 -14.83 -19.82 4.11
C ARG A 175 -13.85 -20.73 3.39
N PHE A 176 -12.62 -20.30 3.16
CA PHE A 176 -11.64 -21.06 2.35
C PHE A 176 -11.02 -22.25 3.09
N GLY A 177 -11.44 -22.52 4.33
CA GLY A 177 -11.19 -23.78 5.02
C GLY A 177 -9.74 -23.99 5.45
N LEU A 178 -8.93 -22.93 5.49
CA LEU A 178 -7.60 -23.04 6.09
C LEU A 178 -7.78 -23.35 7.59
N PRO A 179 -7.04 -24.33 8.13
CA PRO A 179 -7.07 -24.58 9.57
C PRO A 179 -6.66 -23.31 10.33
N PRO A 180 -7.38 -22.88 11.38
CA PRO A 180 -7.03 -21.69 12.14
C PRO A 180 -5.58 -21.71 12.64
N GLU A 181 -5.09 -22.87 13.09
CA GLU A 181 -3.73 -23.08 13.57
C GLU A 181 -2.66 -23.08 12.47
N ALA A 182 -3.08 -23.14 11.19
CA ALA A 182 -2.19 -22.99 10.05
C ALA A 182 -1.81 -21.53 9.78
N VAL A 183 -2.60 -20.57 10.27
CA VAL A 183 -2.49 -19.15 9.90
C VAL A 183 -1.97 -18.35 11.10
N THR A 184 -0.93 -17.56 10.88
CA THR A 184 -0.43 -16.59 11.86
C THR A 184 -0.31 -15.24 11.19
N LEU A 185 -0.95 -14.22 11.77
CA LEU A 185 -1.02 -12.88 11.22
C LEU A 185 -0.20 -11.90 12.07
N SER A 186 0.54 -11.03 11.40
CA SER A 186 1.17 -9.86 11.98
C SER A 186 0.83 -8.64 11.12
N TYR A 187 0.64 -7.48 11.71
CA TYR A 187 0.23 -6.28 10.97
C TYR A 187 1.23 -5.15 11.17
N PHE A 188 1.41 -4.32 10.15
CA PHE A 188 2.25 -3.13 10.24
C PHE A 188 1.52 -1.90 9.76
N LYS A 189 1.79 -0.76 10.42
CA LYS A 189 1.29 0.56 10.04
C LYS A 189 2.45 1.49 9.71
N LYS A 190 2.37 2.16 8.55
CA LYS A 190 3.24 3.28 8.19
C LYS A 190 2.79 4.51 8.97
N LEU A 191 3.65 5.00 9.87
CA LEU A 191 3.40 6.20 10.67
C LEU A 191 3.96 7.45 10.02
N ASP A 192 5.10 7.31 9.34
CA ASP A 192 5.76 8.43 8.68
C ASP A 192 6.64 8.02 7.50
N MET A 193 6.90 8.97 6.61
CA MET A 193 7.75 8.81 5.43
C MET A 193 8.28 10.16 4.93
N ASP A 194 9.57 10.22 4.60
CA ASP A 194 10.13 11.38 3.87
C ASP A 194 9.42 11.56 2.51
N MET A 195 9.24 12.80 2.06
CA MET A 195 8.44 13.10 0.86
C MET A 195 9.17 12.89 -0.49
N HIS A 196 10.30 12.16 -0.49
CA HIS A 196 11.03 11.79 -1.71
C HIS A 196 10.85 10.31 -2.05
N PHE A 197 11.07 9.96 -3.33
CA PHE A 197 10.79 8.60 -3.83
C PHE A 197 12.01 7.66 -3.77
N GLU A 198 13.21 8.22 -3.72
CA GLU A 198 14.47 7.45 -3.72
C GLU A 198 14.82 7.00 -2.30
N ALA A 199 14.37 5.80 -1.92
CA ALA A 199 14.63 5.22 -0.60
C ALA A 199 14.33 6.14 0.60
N PRO A 200 13.09 6.68 0.71
CA PRO A 200 12.72 7.56 1.82
C PRO A 200 12.91 6.87 3.17
N ARG A 201 13.29 7.64 4.19
CA ARG A 201 13.14 7.15 5.55
C ARG A 201 11.66 6.94 5.81
N GLN A 202 11.35 5.82 6.42
CA GLN A 202 10.00 5.40 6.76
C GLN A 202 9.98 4.96 8.20
N VAL A 203 8.83 5.15 8.84
CA VAL A 203 8.58 4.68 10.18
C VAL A 203 7.41 3.71 10.12
N TRP A 204 7.70 2.44 10.37
CA TRP A 204 6.71 1.38 10.45
C TRP A 204 6.68 0.77 11.84
N ILE A 205 5.47 0.50 12.35
CA ILE A 205 5.28 -0.18 13.63
C ILE A 205 4.46 -1.45 13.45
N GLN A 206 4.84 -2.52 14.14
CA GLN A 206 3.98 -3.70 14.28
C GLN A 206 2.81 -3.32 15.20
N CYS A 207 1.58 -3.65 14.79
CA CYS A 207 0.35 -3.28 15.50
C CYS A 207 -0.71 -4.38 15.39
N GLY A 208 -1.87 -4.19 16.03
CA GLY A 208 -3.05 -5.01 15.82
C GLY A 208 -3.89 -4.53 14.62
N PRO A 209 -4.79 -5.38 14.08
CA PRO A 209 -5.61 -5.05 12.92
C PRO A 209 -6.54 -3.86 13.18
N GLU A 210 -6.99 -3.65 14.43
CA GLU A 210 -7.84 -2.53 14.82
C GLU A 210 -7.18 -1.16 14.57
N SER A 211 -5.85 -1.10 14.65
CA SER A 211 -5.08 0.12 14.36
C SER A 211 -5.06 0.49 12.87
N LEU A 212 -5.47 -0.45 12.00
CA LEU A 212 -5.52 -0.33 10.55
C LEU A 212 -6.93 -0.22 9.97
N ALA A 213 -7.98 -0.29 10.80
CA ALA A 213 -9.38 -0.29 10.34
C ALA A 213 -9.73 0.88 9.40
N GLU A 214 -9.12 2.05 9.64
CA GLU A 214 -9.35 3.26 8.84
C GLU A 214 -8.26 3.52 7.78
N THR A 215 -7.27 2.64 7.66
CA THR A 215 -6.14 2.81 6.75
C THR A 215 -6.58 2.58 5.30
N THR A 216 -6.19 3.48 4.42
CA THR A 216 -6.47 3.42 2.98
C THR A 216 -5.19 3.23 2.18
N PHE A 217 -5.30 2.66 0.99
CA PHE A 217 -4.21 2.64 0.04
C PHE A 217 -3.96 4.05 -0.50
N ASP A 218 -2.71 4.39 -0.82
CA ASP A 218 -2.30 5.70 -1.37
C ASP A 218 -2.64 6.92 -0.49
N SER A 219 -2.91 6.73 0.80
CA SER A 219 -3.13 7.84 1.72
C SER A 219 -2.84 7.51 3.19
N PRO A 220 -2.12 8.38 3.92
CA PRO A 220 -1.59 9.68 3.47
C PRO A 220 -0.32 9.57 2.61
N TYR A 221 0.35 8.41 2.62
CA TYR A 221 1.55 8.15 1.82
C TYR A 221 1.20 7.29 0.60
N VAL A 222 2.06 7.30 -0.43
CA VAL A 222 1.89 6.40 -1.58
C VAL A 222 1.96 4.91 -1.17
N PHE A 223 1.30 4.08 -1.97
CA PHE A 223 1.18 2.63 -1.83
C PHE A 223 0.51 2.20 -0.53
N ALA A 224 0.87 1.04 0.01
CA ALA A 224 0.29 0.55 1.24
C ALA A 224 0.73 1.40 2.44
N ASN A 225 -0.26 1.82 3.23
CA ASN A 225 -0.06 2.49 4.53
C ASN A 225 -0.24 1.50 5.70
N GLY A 226 -0.75 0.30 5.40
CA GLY A 226 -0.85 -0.83 6.29
C GLY A 226 -0.63 -2.12 5.51
N ILE A 227 0.00 -3.10 6.14
CA ILE A 227 0.19 -4.43 5.55
C ILE A 227 -0.18 -5.53 6.55
N ALA A 228 -0.65 -6.66 6.02
CA ALA A 228 -0.73 -7.91 6.75
C ALA A 228 0.39 -8.84 6.27
N VAL A 229 1.12 -9.41 7.23
CA VAL A 229 2.09 -10.48 7.02
C VAL A 229 1.42 -11.78 7.43
N ILE A 230 1.10 -12.60 6.45
CA ILE A 230 0.42 -13.88 6.59
C ILE A 230 1.49 -14.97 6.58
N ARG A 231 1.65 -15.66 7.71
CA ARG A 231 2.48 -16.85 7.80
C ARG A 231 1.59 -18.08 7.78
N LEU A 232 1.88 -18.99 6.86
CA LEU A 232 1.19 -20.27 6.75
C LEU A 232 2.11 -21.40 7.20
N ARG A 233 1.55 -22.40 7.88
CA ARG A 233 2.18 -23.69 8.15
C ARG A 233 1.27 -24.81 7.68
N LYS A 234 1.80 -25.76 6.90
CA LYS A 234 1.05 -26.96 6.48
C LYS A 234 0.89 -27.92 7.66
N VAL A 235 -0.24 -27.81 8.36
CA VAL A 235 -0.59 -28.62 9.54
C VAL A 235 -1.46 -29.83 9.19
N SER A 236 -2.13 -29.79 8.04
CA SER A 236 -3.04 -30.83 7.57
C SER A 236 -2.85 -31.09 6.07
N GLY A 237 -3.69 -31.95 5.49
CA GLY A 237 -3.72 -32.21 4.05
C GLY A 237 -4.08 -30.99 3.19
N ASP A 238 -4.33 -31.24 1.92
CA ASP A 238 -4.84 -30.19 1.03
C ASP A 238 -6.27 -29.82 1.43
N VAL A 239 -6.59 -28.53 1.32
CA VAL A 239 -7.95 -28.03 1.51
C VAL A 239 -8.64 -28.06 0.17
N ASP A 240 -9.86 -28.59 0.14
CA ASP A 240 -10.66 -28.63 -1.08
C ASP A 240 -10.93 -27.21 -1.60
N VAL A 241 -10.60 -26.98 -2.88
CA VAL A 241 -11.04 -25.79 -3.60
C VAL A 241 -12.49 -26.03 -4.03
N ARG A 242 -13.44 -25.78 -3.12
CA ARG A 242 -14.87 -25.89 -3.45
C ARG A 242 -15.39 -24.56 -3.97
N PRO A 243 -16.26 -24.56 -5.01
CA PRO A 243 -17.00 -23.37 -5.37
C PRO A 243 -17.84 -22.93 -4.17
N GLN A 244 -17.60 -21.72 -3.68
CA GLN A 244 -18.42 -21.11 -2.64
C GLN A 244 -19.26 -20.00 -3.26
N PRO A 245 -20.48 -19.77 -2.75
CA PRO A 245 -21.17 -18.53 -3.05
C PRO A 245 -20.24 -17.36 -2.70
N ALA A 246 -20.13 -16.39 -3.62
CA ALA A 246 -19.39 -15.16 -3.36
C ALA A 246 -19.95 -14.49 -2.11
N ALA A 247 -19.08 -14.06 -1.19
CA ALA A 247 -19.54 -13.30 -0.05
C ALA A 247 -19.92 -11.89 -0.47
N HIS A 248 -20.88 -11.34 0.25
CA HIS A 248 -21.22 -9.93 0.13
C HIS A 248 -20.28 -9.10 1.01
N PHE A 249 -19.04 -8.95 0.57
CA PHE A 249 -18.13 -8.01 1.21
C PHE A 249 -18.48 -6.56 0.87
N ARG A 250 -18.33 -5.68 1.86
CA ARG A 250 -18.49 -4.23 1.67
C ARG A 250 -17.15 -3.61 1.27
N TYR A 251 -16.96 -3.42 -0.02
CA TYR A 251 -15.81 -2.68 -0.54
C TYR A 251 -16.02 -1.18 -0.36
N HIS A 252 -15.02 -0.52 0.21
CA HIS A 252 -14.94 0.92 0.27
C HIS A 252 -14.40 1.46 -1.06
N PRO A 253 -14.99 2.56 -1.55
CA PRO A 253 -14.50 3.18 -2.77
C PRO A 253 -13.07 3.73 -2.59
N PRO A 254 -12.25 3.74 -3.65
CA PRO A 254 -10.93 4.36 -3.64
C PRO A 254 -10.98 5.84 -3.25
N VAL A 255 -9.89 6.33 -2.64
CA VAL A 255 -9.68 7.77 -2.48
C VAL A 255 -9.57 8.40 -3.86
N ALA A 256 -10.34 9.47 -4.11
CA ALA A 256 -10.26 10.20 -5.38
C ALA A 256 -8.97 11.04 -5.43
N VAL A 257 -8.57 11.57 -4.27
CA VAL A 257 -7.28 12.24 -4.06
C VAL A 257 -6.70 11.77 -2.74
N GLY A 258 -5.52 11.16 -2.78
CA GLY A 258 -4.70 10.78 -1.64
C GLY A 258 -3.22 11.01 -1.99
N SER A 259 -2.38 11.39 -1.03
CA SER A 259 -0.96 11.71 -1.22
C SER A 259 -0.65 12.98 -2.05
N LEU A 260 -0.56 14.13 -1.36
CA LEU A 260 -0.20 15.42 -1.98
C LEU A 260 1.18 15.41 -2.65
N TYR A 261 2.14 14.66 -2.10
CA TYR A 261 3.55 14.74 -2.51
C TYR A 261 3.90 13.80 -3.66
N ALA A 262 2.93 13.03 -4.14
CA ALA A 262 3.06 12.24 -5.35
C ALA A 262 2.63 13.03 -6.60
N PRO A 263 3.10 12.64 -7.79
CA PRO A 263 2.43 13.01 -9.03
C PRO A 263 0.95 12.60 -8.98
N PRO A 264 0.03 13.34 -9.63
CA PRO A 264 0.27 14.42 -10.60
C PRO A 264 0.06 15.84 -10.04
N PHE A 265 0.13 16.05 -8.71
CA PHE A 265 0.04 17.40 -8.16
C PHE A 265 1.15 18.32 -8.67
N ILE A 266 0.81 19.57 -8.95
CA ILE A 266 1.74 20.61 -9.35
C ILE A 266 2.05 21.47 -8.13
N ARG A 267 3.34 21.63 -7.84
CA ARG A 267 3.88 22.37 -6.68
C ARG A 267 4.90 23.38 -7.21
N PRO A 268 4.48 24.61 -7.56
CA PRO A 268 5.33 25.56 -8.32
C PRO A 268 6.68 25.87 -7.69
N HIS A 269 6.78 25.78 -6.36
CA HIS A 269 7.98 26.11 -5.61
C HIS A 269 8.70 24.89 -5.01
N GLY A 270 8.26 23.67 -5.34
CA GLY A 270 8.78 22.43 -4.75
C GLY A 270 8.48 22.32 -3.25
N TYR A 271 9.15 21.38 -2.59
CA TYR A 271 9.01 21.10 -1.15
C TYR A 271 10.30 20.43 -0.63
N ASP A 272 10.54 20.45 0.69
CA ASP A 272 11.66 19.75 1.32
C ASP A 272 11.31 18.31 1.76
N HIS A 273 12.24 17.61 2.39
CA HIS A 273 12.03 16.21 2.80
C HIS A 273 10.86 16.02 3.80
N ASP A 274 10.52 17.07 4.56
CA ASP A 274 9.42 17.09 5.53
C ASP A 274 8.09 17.57 4.92
N GLY A 275 8.08 17.85 3.61
CA GLY A 275 6.91 18.32 2.87
C GLY A 275 6.65 19.82 2.95
N TRP A 276 7.57 20.62 3.49
CA TRP A 276 7.38 22.08 3.56
C TRP A 276 7.61 22.74 2.21
N MET A 277 6.55 23.35 1.68
CA MET A 277 6.53 24.20 0.49
C MET A 277 6.79 25.66 0.89
N PRO A 278 7.80 26.34 0.32
CA PRO A 278 7.97 27.78 0.49
C PRO A 278 6.92 28.55 -0.33
N VAL A 279 6.26 29.54 0.27
CA VAL A 279 5.20 30.35 -0.39
C VAL A 279 5.38 31.83 -0.03
N ASP A 280 6.44 32.44 -0.56
CA ASP A 280 6.86 33.78 -0.14
C ASP A 280 6.04 34.93 -0.76
N ARG A 281 5.30 34.65 -1.83
CA ARG A 281 4.47 35.64 -2.55
C ARG A 281 3.04 35.15 -2.71
N ALA A 282 2.14 36.01 -3.15
CA ALA A 282 0.82 35.57 -3.57
C ALA A 282 0.94 34.58 -4.75
N GLY A 283 0.19 33.47 -4.70
CA GLY A 283 0.32 32.38 -5.66
C GLY A 283 -0.13 31.02 -5.12
N TYR A 284 -0.06 30.00 -5.98
CA TYR A 284 -0.40 28.63 -5.59
C TYR A 284 0.77 27.98 -4.83
N ALA A 285 0.45 27.42 -3.66
CA ALA A 285 1.31 26.46 -2.99
C ALA A 285 1.30 25.13 -3.76
N PHE A 286 0.09 24.66 -4.12
CA PHE A 286 -0.13 23.54 -5.02
C PHE A 286 -1.49 23.62 -5.72
N TYR A 287 -1.63 22.84 -6.78
CA TYR A 287 -2.90 22.54 -7.42
C TYR A 287 -2.89 21.15 -8.09
N GLY A 288 -4.07 20.60 -8.36
CA GLY A 288 -4.25 19.24 -8.88
C GLY A 288 -4.68 18.25 -7.78
N PRO A 289 -4.55 16.93 -8.02
CA PRO A 289 -4.53 16.34 -9.36
C PRO A 289 -5.81 16.70 -10.13
N TYR A 290 -5.84 16.46 -11.43
CA TYR A 290 -7.07 16.57 -12.21
C TYR A 290 -7.72 15.19 -12.28
N VAL A 291 -8.82 15.01 -11.56
CA VAL A 291 -9.50 13.71 -11.41
C VAL A 291 -10.97 13.79 -11.78
N PRO A 292 -11.53 12.73 -12.38
CA PRO A 292 -12.96 12.65 -12.60
C PRO A 292 -13.70 12.41 -11.27
N LEU A 293 -14.76 13.18 -11.01
CA LEU A 293 -15.70 12.97 -9.91
C LEU A 293 -17.08 12.60 -10.46
N ALA A 294 -17.63 11.48 -9.98
CA ALA A 294 -18.99 11.06 -10.29
C ALA A 294 -20.01 11.89 -9.49
N PRO A 295 -21.29 11.95 -9.91
CA PRO A 295 -22.33 12.61 -9.13
C PRO A 295 -22.58 11.88 -7.79
N GLN A 296 -22.08 12.43 -6.69
CA GLN A 296 -22.28 11.94 -5.32
C GLN A 296 -21.74 12.96 -4.30
N THR A 297 -21.77 12.62 -3.01
CA THR A 297 -21.12 13.44 -1.98
C THR A 297 -19.68 12.97 -1.78
N TYR A 298 -18.77 13.92 -1.69
CA TYR A 298 -17.38 13.68 -1.32
C TYR A 298 -17.08 14.29 0.03
N GLU A 299 -16.27 13.60 0.82
CA GLU A 299 -15.68 14.12 2.04
C GLU A 299 -14.25 14.59 1.73
N LEU A 300 -13.99 15.87 1.99
CA LEU A 300 -12.66 16.47 2.02
C LEU A 300 -12.17 16.48 3.46
N ARG A 301 -10.99 15.91 3.69
CA ARG A 301 -10.25 16.05 4.95
C ARG A 301 -8.87 16.60 4.63
N ALA A 302 -8.53 17.75 5.22
CA ALA A 302 -7.21 18.33 5.08
C ALA A 302 -6.68 18.81 6.44
N TYR A 303 -5.38 18.60 6.65
CA TYR A 303 -4.65 19.22 7.73
C TYR A 303 -3.51 20.02 7.12
N VAL A 304 -3.57 21.35 7.24
CA VAL A 304 -2.60 22.27 6.65
C VAL A 304 -1.84 22.93 7.79
N GLU A 305 -0.53 22.75 7.81
CA GLU A 305 0.36 23.42 8.75
C GLU A 305 0.98 24.65 8.11
N VAL A 306 1.03 25.76 8.86
CA VAL A 306 1.54 27.05 8.39
C VAL A 306 2.64 27.53 9.35
N LEU A 307 3.81 27.86 8.82
CA LEU A 307 4.87 28.58 9.53
C LEU A 307 5.02 29.98 8.93
N GLY A 308 4.91 31.00 9.78
CA GLY A 308 4.90 32.41 9.37
C GLY A 308 3.50 32.97 9.23
N HIS A 309 3.35 34.02 8.41
CA HIS A 309 2.07 34.68 8.18
C HIS A 309 1.63 34.48 6.72
N GLY A 310 0.36 34.13 6.51
CA GLY A 310 -0.22 34.02 5.18
C GLY A 310 -1.74 34.08 5.25
N HIS A 311 -2.40 34.48 4.16
CA HIS A 311 -3.84 34.33 4.00
C HIS A 311 -4.08 33.36 2.86
N PHE A 312 -4.72 32.23 3.13
CA PHE A 312 -4.85 31.12 2.22
C PHE A 312 -6.30 30.86 1.83
N THR A 313 -6.47 30.16 0.72
CA THR A 313 -7.73 29.53 0.34
C THR A 313 -7.45 28.14 -0.19
N LEU A 314 -8.03 27.15 0.49
CA LEU A 314 -8.14 25.78 -0.01
C LEU A 314 -9.48 25.66 -0.72
N ASN A 315 -9.48 25.19 -1.96
CA ASN A 315 -10.73 24.95 -2.69
C ASN A 315 -10.69 23.64 -3.45
N VAL A 316 -11.89 23.13 -3.73
CA VAL A 316 -12.15 22.08 -4.72
C VAL A 316 -12.86 22.75 -5.88
N SER A 317 -12.31 22.59 -7.07
CA SER A 317 -12.79 23.25 -8.29
C SER A 317 -12.80 22.29 -9.48
N THR A 318 -13.47 22.69 -10.55
CA THR A 318 -13.58 21.96 -11.82
C THR A 318 -13.38 22.94 -12.97
N GLN A 319 -13.30 22.45 -14.21
CA GLN A 319 -13.14 23.28 -15.42
C GLN A 319 -11.87 24.14 -15.32
N SER A 320 -10.76 23.50 -14.95
CA SER A 320 -9.47 24.15 -14.68
C SER A 320 -9.61 25.36 -13.74
N GLY A 321 -10.46 25.24 -12.71
CA GLY A 321 -10.66 26.25 -11.68
C GLY A 321 -11.71 27.31 -11.94
N SER A 322 -12.32 27.33 -13.12
CA SER A 322 -13.35 28.32 -13.44
C SER A 322 -14.66 28.10 -12.66
N ARG A 323 -14.88 26.89 -12.13
CA ARG A 323 -16.04 26.56 -11.30
C ARG A 323 -15.60 26.00 -9.95
N THR A 324 -15.88 26.74 -8.87
CA THR A 324 -15.65 26.30 -7.50
C THR A 324 -16.78 25.41 -7.01
N LEU A 325 -16.47 24.21 -6.52
CA LEU A 325 -17.42 23.33 -5.84
C LEU A 325 -17.49 23.65 -4.35
N TRP A 326 -16.35 23.96 -3.75
CA TRP A 326 -16.21 24.26 -2.34
C TRP A 326 -14.94 25.08 -2.09
N SER A 327 -14.94 25.94 -1.08
CA SER A 327 -13.81 26.81 -0.72
C SER A 327 -13.79 27.11 0.78
N HIS A 328 -12.59 27.25 1.33
CA HIS A 328 -12.36 27.65 2.72
C HIS A 328 -11.11 28.53 2.83
N SER A 329 -11.24 29.66 3.52
CA SER A 329 -10.13 30.59 3.76
C SER A 329 -9.64 30.50 5.20
N PHE A 330 -8.32 30.63 5.39
CA PHE A 330 -7.67 30.53 6.70
C PHE A 330 -6.33 31.29 6.70
N SER A 331 -5.78 31.60 7.87
CA SER A 331 -4.52 32.35 8.00
C SER A 331 -3.47 31.70 8.91
N GLN A 332 -3.80 30.56 9.51
CA GLN A 332 -2.96 29.79 10.43
C GLN A 332 -3.15 28.31 10.17
N THR A 333 -2.37 27.44 10.83
CA THR A 333 -2.58 25.99 10.81
C THR A 333 -4.06 25.64 11.01
N ALA A 334 -4.60 24.79 10.13
CA ALA A 334 -6.02 24.48 10.08
C ALA A 334 -6.26 22.98 9.86
N GLN A 335 -7.23 22.44 10.60
CA GLN A 335 -7.88 21.17 10.29
C GLN A 335 -9.21 21.48 9.60
N ILE A 336 -9.41 20.89 8.43
CA ILE A 336 -10.50 21.21 7.51
C ILE A 336 -11.24 19.92 7.19
N GLU A 337 -12.54 19.92 7.42
CA GLU A 337 -13.43 18.82 7.08
C GLU A 337 -14.65 19.40 6.36
N ALA A 338 -15.02 18.83 5.21
CA ALA A 338 -16.14 19.31 4.42
C ALA A 338 -16.82 18.18 3.65
N ARG A 339 -18.15 18.28 3.51
CA ARG A 339 -18.95 17.44 2.60
C ARG A 339 -19.29 18.25 1.37
N ILE A 340 -18.88 17.77 0.20
CA ILE A 340 -18.94 18.46 -1.08
C ILE A 340 -19.90 17.68 -2.00
N PRO A 341 -21.15 18.17 -2.17
CA PRO A 341 -22.08 17.54 -3.10
C PRO A 341 -21.69 17.84 -4.55
N VAL A 342 -21.48 16.79 -5.35
CA VAL A 342 -21.22 16.87 -6.79
C VAL A 342 -22.51 16.50 -7.51
N ALA A 343 -23.21 17.49 -8.06
CA ALA A 343 -24.53 17.29 -8.68
C ALA A 343 -24.48 16.64 -10.07
N ALA A 344 -23.37 16.82 -10.79
CA ALA A 344 -23.16 16.28 -12.13
C ALA A 344 -21.69 15.88 -12.28
N ALA A 345 -21.41 14.91 -13.16
CA ALA A 345 -20.06 14.41 -13.37
C ALA A 345 -19.12 15.56 -13.74
N ALA A 346 -17.95 15.60 -13.09
CA ALA A 346 -16.90 16.57 -13.35
C ALA A 346 -15.65 15.82 -13.82
N GLY A 347 -15.16 16.10 -15.03
CA GLY A 347 -14.05 15.35 -15.61
C GLY A 347 -12.66 15.78 -15.13
N ASP A 348 -12.54 16.97 -14.54
CA ASP A 348 -11.27 17.64 -14.26
C ASP A 348 -11.28 18.33 -12.89
N ALA A 349 -11.86 17.68 -11.88
CA ALA A 349 -11.86 18.23 -10.53
C ALA A 349 -10.44 18.27 -9.96
N GLU A 350 -10.13 19.32 -9.22
CA GLU A 350 -8.81 19.55 -8.64
C GLU A 350 -8.91 20.23 -7.27
N ILE A 351 -7.88 20.03 -6.45
CA ILE A 351 -7.73 20.71 -5.16
C ILE A 351 -6.65 21.78 -5.32
N ARG A 352 -6.91 22.98 -4.81
CA ARG A 352 -5.97 24.11 -4.91
C ARG A 352 -5.74 24.74 -3.56
N LEU A 353 -4.47 25.03 -3.24
CA LEU A 353 -4.11 25.89 -2.12
C LEU A 353 -3.45 27.16 -2.67
N TYR A 354 -4.16 28.28 -2.56
CA TYR A 354 -3.69 29.60 -3.01
C TYR A 354 -3.42 30.51 -1.83
N LYS A 355 -2.31 31.25 -1.86
CA LYS A 355 -1.96 32.31 -0.90
C LYS A 355 -2.21 33.68 -1.52
N HIS A 356 -2.86 34.57 -0.76
CA HIS A 356 -3.37 35.86 -1.22
C HIS A 356 -2.48 37.07 -0.93
N ASN A 357 -1.47 36.93 -0.08
CA ASN A 357 -0.59 38.03 0.34
C ASN A 357 0.89 37.71 0.11
N ASP A 358 1.76 38.71 0.27
CA ASP A 358 3.19 38.61 -0.02
C ASP A 358 4.08 38.40 1.22
N SER A 359 3.49 37.97 2.35
CA SER A 359 4.28 37.68 3.55
C SER A 359 5.02 36.34 3.42
N PRO A 360 6.32 36.24 3.78
CA PRO A 360 7.03 34.98 3.76
C PRO A 360 6.38 33.93 4.67
N CYS A 361 6.21 32.71 4.15
CA CYS A 361 5.69 31.59 4.91
C CYS A 361 6.07 30.25 4.29
N ARG A 362 5.92 29.20 5.07
CA ARG A 362 6.04 27.81 4.61
C ARG A 362 4.76 27.09 4.96
N VAL A 363 4.31 26.20 4.08
CA VAL A 363 3.15 25.36 4.33
C VAL A 363 3.48 23.91 4.05
N ARG A 364 2.93 23.00 4.85
CA ARG A 364 2.90 21.58 4.52
C ARG A 364 1.51 21.04 4.78
N VAL A 365 1.15 19.97 4.08
CA VAL A 365 -0.16 19.35 4.20
C VAL A 365 0.02 17.86 4.50
N PRO A 366 0.12 17.47 5.78
CA PRO A 366 0.32 16.07 6.15
C PRO A 366 -0.89 15.17 5.84
N VAL A 367 -2.09 15.77 5.73
CA VAL A 367 -3.31 15.05 5.36
C VAL A 367 -4.01 15.84 4.27
N LEU A 368 -4.25 15.19 3.13
CA LEU A 368 -5.12 15.70 2.08
C LEU A 368 -5.85 14.51 1.45
N VAL A 369 -7.14 14.39 1.74
CA VAL A 369 -7.98 13.29 1.27
C VAL A 369 -9.26 13.85 0.70
N LEU A 370 -9.61 13.44 -0.51
CA LEU A 370 -10.94 13.60 -1.07
C LEU A 370 -11.46 12.20 -1.40
N ALA A 371 -12.51 11.77 -0.71
CA ALA A 371 -13.08 10.43 -0.85
C ALA A 371 -14.61 10.48 -0.97
N PRO A 372 -15.24 9.60 -1.75
CA PRO A 372 -16.70 9.54 -1.79
C PRO A 372 -17.30 8.91 -0.52
N VAL A 373 -18.49 9.38 -0.11
CA VAL A 373 -19.17 8.97 1.14
C VAL A 373 -20.63 8.57 0.97
#